data_AF-A0A2H5ZJF5-F1
#
_entry.id   AF-A0A2H5ZJF5-F1
#
_cell.length_a   1.000
_cell.length_b   1.000
_cell.length_c   1.000
_cell.angle_alpha   90.00
_cell.angle_beta   90.00
_cell.angle_gamma   90.00
#
_symmetry.space_group_name_H-M   'P 1'
#
loop_
_entity.id
_entity.type
_entity.pdbx_description
1 polymer ?
#
loop_
_entity_poly.entity_id
_entity_poly.type
_entity_poly.pdbx_seq_one_letter_code
_entity_poly.pdbx_strand_id
1 'polypeptide(L)'
;MGLVFLLSASPVLGHGGRAPFLLWGGLPRSSIPCQRAIGTAARLCALGAAQTRLRCLLTASPRCTPEQIEQQRRRLEARALDLISQACTDRAVAQLGFVGVIEAQADIANNCARGDRDLSAIFGISQESTATATCTTHIASAAVKLLRVAVKNWQNMLDRIAYKNVPPSRKASLLASTRTRIGKAKEKLRLLVSTACPGAPIASLPAPSLEEVLTSVALLAECIAGAAYVQDAVHCTPLPTTAPASP
;
A
#
# COMPACT_ATOMS: atom_id res chain seq x y z
N MET A 1 11.52 -5.34 40.42
CA MET A 1 11.52 -4.88 39.01
C MET A 1 10.91 -5.98 38.16
N GLY A 2 9.66 -5.83 37.72
CA GLY A 2 8.97 -6.82 36.89
C GLY A 2 9.05 -6.43 35.42
N LEU A 3 9.63 -7.29 34.58
CA LEU A 3 9.59 -7.16 33.12
C LEU A 3 8.17 -7.48 32.64
N VAL A 4 7.44 -6.46 32.17
CA VAL A 4 6.18 -6.66 31.45
C VAL A 4 6.51 -6.89 29.98
N PHE A 5 6.43 -8.14 29.52
CA PHE A 5 6.49 -8.45 28.10
C PHE A 5 5.14 -8.07 27.46
N LEU A 6 5.11 -6.96 26.74
CA LEU A 6 4.01 -6.63 25.84
C LEU A 6 4.08 -7.59 24.64
N LEU A 7 3.35 -8.71 24.74
CA LEU A 7 3.10 -9.61 23.61
C LEU A 7 2.36 -8.82 22.53
N SER A 8 3.08 -8.39 21.51
CA SER A 8 2.49 -7.83 20.30
C SER A 8 1.78 -8.98 19.60
N ALA A 9 0.44 -9.00 19.66
CA ALA A 9 -0.35 -9.94 18.88
C ALA A 9 0.03 -9.76 17.40
N SER A 10 0.71 -10.75 16.83
CA SER A 10 0.92 -10.78 15.39
C SER A 10 -0.46 -10.81 14.76
N PRO A 11 -0.79 -9.91 13.82
CA PRO A 11 -2.05 -10.01 13.11
C PRO A 11 -2.08 -11.38 12.46
N VAL A 12 -2.94 -12.26 12.97
CA VAL A 12 -3.23 -13.56 12.36
C VAL A 12 -4.00 -13.21 11.10
N LEU A 13 -3.26 -13.06 10.00
CA LEU A 13 -3.85 -13.08 8.68
C LEU A 13 -4.37 -14.51 8.48
N GLY A 14 -5.68 -14.65 8.26
CA GLY A 14 -6.38 -15.94 8.33
C GLY A 14 -5.92 -16.96 7.30
N HIS A 15 -5.30 -16.49 6.22
CA HIS A 15 -4.89 -17.31 5.09
C HIS A 15 -3.99 -18.49 5.49
N GLY A 16 -4.14 -19.62 4.77
CA GLY A 16 -3.19 -20.73 4.82
C GLY A 16 -1.78 -20.22 4.58
N GLY A 17 -0.78 -20.85 5.20
CA GLY A 17 0.61 -20.36 5.17
C GLY A 17 1.06 -19.86 3.79
N ARG A 18 1.75 -18.71 3.76
CA ARG A 18 2.23 -18.10 2.51
C ARG A 18 3.09 -19.08 1.72
N ALA A 19 2.84 -19.17 0.42
CA ALA A 19 3.65 -20.03 -0.44
C ALA A 19 5.07 -19.44 -0.62
N PRO A 20 6.12 -20.28 -0.61
CA PRO A 20 7.45 -19.84 -0.99
C PRO A 20 7.45 -19.22 -2.38
N PHE A 21 7.95 -18.00 -2.54
CA PHE A 21 7.81 -17.20 -3.76
C PHE A 21 8.45 -17.88 -4.97
N LEU A 22 9.55 -18.60 -4.75
CA LEU A 22 10.20 -19.39 -5.79
C LEU A 22 9.29 -20.50 -6.33
N LEU A 23 8.33 -20.97 -5.54
CA LEU A 23 7.33 -21.99 -5.89
C LEU A 23 5.96 -21.37 -6.25
N TRP A 24 5.69 -20.13 -5.85
CA TRP A 24 4.42 -19.45 -6.10
C TRP A 24 4.21 -18.99 -7.55
N GLY A 25 3.04 -19.23 -8.14
CA GLY A 25 2.69 -18.82 -9.50
C GLY A 25 2.22 -19.98 -10.36
N GLY A 26 2.03 -19.75 -11.66
CA GLY A 26 1.51 -20.78 -12.57
C GLY A 26 0.12 -21.30 -12.16
N LEU A 27 -0.72 -20.41 -11.65
CA LEU A 27 -2.02 -20.72 -11.07
C LEU A 27 -2.98 -21.29 -12.14
N PRO A 28 -3.96 -22.12 -11.73
CA PRO A 28 -5.00 -22.60 -12.64
C PRO A 28 -5.68 -21.44 -13.38
N ARG A 29 -5.97 -21.60 -14.67
CA ARG A 29 -6.62 -20.54 -15.47
C ARG A 29 -7.94 -20.06 -14.86
N SER A 30 -8.65 -20.94 -14.15
CA SER A 30 -9.90 -20.62 -13.44
C SER A 30 -9.73 -19.64 -12.27
N SER A 31 -8.56 -19.59 -11.62
CA SER A 31 -8.33 -18.70 -10.47
C SER A 31 -7.69 -17.36 -10.86
N ILE A 32 -7.18 -17.21 -12.08
CA ILE A 32 -6.55 -15.96 -12.58
C ILE A 32 -7.50 -14.74 -12.54
N PRO A 33 -8.78 -14.83 -12.96
CA PRO A 33 -9.70 -13.69 -12.84
C PRO A 33 -9.87 -13.24 -11.38
N CYS A 34 -10.04 -14.20 -10.47
CA CYS A 34 -10.13 -13.92 -9.04
C CYS A 34 -8.86 -13.27 -8.48
N GLN A 35 -7.67 -13.79 -8.79
CA GLN A 35 -6.39 -13.20 -8.35
C GLN A 35 -6.22 -11.75 -8.84
N ARG A 36 -6.59 -11.46 -10.08
CA ARG A 36 -6.55 -10.10 -10.64
C ARG A 36 -7.56 -9.17 -9.97
N ALA A 37 -8.74 -9.69 -9.62
CA ALA A 37 -9.76 -8.95 -8.90
C ALA A 37 -9.27 -8.57 -7.49
N ILE A 38 -8.69 -9.51 -6.74
CA ILE A 38 -8.08 -9.24 -5.42
C ILE A 38 -6.95 -8.20 -5.53
N GLY A 39 -6.03 -8.36 -6.49
CA GLY A 39 -4.97 -7.37 -6.74
C GLY A 39 -5.50 -5.98 -7.09
N THR A 40 -6.60 -5.92 -7.86
CA THR A 40 -7.26 -4.66 -8.23
C THR A 40 -8.00 -4.03 -7.05
N ALA A 41 -8.67 -4.84 -6.23
CA ALA A 41 -9.36 -4.42 -5.01
C ALA A 41 -8.37 -3.80 -4.01
N ALA A 42 -7.25 -4.47 -3.74
CA ALA A 42 -6.17 -3.95 -2.89
C ALA A 42 -5.64 -2.60 -3.40
N ARG A 43 -5.38 -2.50 -4.71
CA ARG A 43 -4.95 -1.24 -5.35
C ARG A 43 -6.00 -0.14 -5.22
N LEU A 44 -7.28 -0.45 -5.43
CA LEU A 44 -8.38 0.50 -5.36
C LEU A 44 -8.43 1.15 -3.97
N CYS A 45 -8.37 0.34 -2.90
CA CYS A 45 -8.36 0.85 -1.54
C CYS A 45 -7.18 1.79 -1.29
N ALA A 46 -5.96 1.33 -1.56
CA ALA A 46 -4.77 2.10 -1.27
C ALA A 46 -4.69 3.42 -2.07
N LEU A 47 -4.91 3.36 -3.38
CA LEU A 47 -4.83 4.55 -4.23
C LEU A 47 -6.02 5.48 -4.02
N GLY A 48 -7.20 4.93 -3.74
CA GLY A 48 -8.40 5.72 -3.47
C GLY A 48 -8.25 6.54 -2.19
N ALA A 49 -7.81 5.93 -1.10
CA ALA A 49 -7.55 6.62 0.18
C ALA A 49 -6.50 7.73 0.00
N ALA A 50 -5.36 7.41 -0.64
CA ALA A 50 -4.29 8.38 -0.87
C ALA A 50 -4.75 9.58 -1.74
N GLN A 51 -5.56 9.32 -2.77
CA GLN A 51 -6.09 10.37 -3.65
C GLN A 51 -7.13 11.24 -2.96
N THR A 52 -8.00 10.65 -2.13
CA THR A 52 -8.96 11.41 -1.32
C THR A 52 -8.22 12.39 -0.41
N ARG A 53 -7.19 11.93 0.29
CA ARG A 53 -6.39 12.80 1.18
C ARG A 53 -5.65 13.88 0.43
N LEU A 54 -4.97 13.54 -0.67
CA LEU A 54 -4.29 14.54 -1.49
C LEU A 54 -5.28 15.61 -1.98
N ARG A 55 -6.47 15.21 -2.42
CA ARG A 55 -7.51 16.18 -2.84
C ARG A 55 -7.91 17.09 -1.70
N CYS A 56 -8.05 16.54 -0.49
CA CYS A 56 -8.38 17.33 0.69
C CYS A 56 -7.29 18.31 1.08
N LEU A 57 -6.03 17.89 1.02
CA LEU A 57 -4.88 18.79 1.22
C LEU A 57 -4.84 19.92 0.19
N LEU A 58 -5.15 19.62 -1.08
CA LEU A 58 -5.05 20.57 -2.20
C LEU A 58 -6.17 21.63 -2.23
N THR A 59 -7.37 21.29 -1.77
CA THR A 59 -8.56 22.13 -2.03
C THR A 59 -9.02 22.94 -0.84
N ALA A 60 -8.49 22.68 0.37
CA ALA A 60 -9.02 23.20 1.63
C ALA A 60 -10.56 23.15 1.68
N SER A 61 -11.15 22.13 1.04
CA SER A 61 -12.57 22.12 0.72
C SER A 61 -13.38 21.88 2.00
N PRO A 62 -14.53 22.56 2.18
CA PRO A 62 -15.48 22.19 3.23
C PRO A 62 -16.04 20.77 3.05
N ARG A 63 -15.73 20.12 1.92
CA ARG A 63 -16.01 18.70 1.63
C ARG A 63 -14.95 17.72 2.13
N CYS A 64 -14.04 18.17 2.97
CA CYS A 64 -12.99 17.36 3.57
C CYS A 64 -13.14 17.24 5.08
N THR A 65 -14.38 17.00 5.54
CA THR A 65 -14.63 16.64 6.93
C THR A 65 -14.21 15.17 7.18
N PRO A 66 -13.90 14.81 8.44
CA PRO A 66 -13.63 13.41 8.81
C PRO A 66 -14.73 12.45 8.34
N GLU A 67 -16.00 12.85 8.44
CA GLU A 67 -17.16 12.04 8.05
C GLU A 67 -17.19 11.77 6.54
N GLN A 68 -16.80 12.74 5.72
CA GLN A 68 -16.77 12.60 4.26
C GLN A 68 -15.59 11.75 3.79
N ILE A 69 -14.42 11.90 4.43
CA ILE A 69 -13.26 11.03 4.19
C ILE A 69 -13.63 9.58 4.51
N GLU A 70 -14.26 9.38 5.67
CA GLU A 70 -14.70 8.08 6.13
C GLU A 70 -15.82 7.47 5.25
N GLN A 71 -16.80 8.29 4.81
CA GLN A 71 -17.81 7.84 3.85
C GLN A 71 -17.17 7.41 2.52
N GLN A 72 -16.19 8.16 2.03
CA GLN A 72 -15.46 7.81 0.80
C GLN A 72 -14.63 6.54 0.98
N ARG A 73 -14.03 6.33 2.16
CA ARG A 73 -13.33 5.08 2.52
C ARG A 73 -14.27 3.89 2.44
N ARG A 74 -15.45 3.97 3.08
CA ARG A 74 -16.47 2.90 3.04
C ARG A 74 -16.94 2.60 1.61
N ARG A 75 -17.11 3.62 0.76
CA ARG A 75 -17.48 3.43 -0.66
C ARG A 75 -16.40 2.69 -1.46
N LEU A 76 -15.13 3.03 -1.22
CA LEU A 76 -14.00 2.35 -1.86
C LEU A 76 -13.89 0.90 -1.40
N GLU A 77 -14.07 0.66 -0.10
CA GLU A 77 -14.08 -0.67 0.49
C GLU A 77 -15.22 -1.52 -0.09
N ALA A 78 -16.46 -1.04 -0.08
CA ALA A 78 -17.59 -1.75 -0.67
C ALA A 78 -17.33 -2.12 -2.14
N ARG A 79 -16.82 -1.18 -2.94
CA ARG A 79 -16.47 -1.45 -4.35
C ARG A 79 -15.34 -2.48 -4.48
N ALA A 80 -14.36 -2.47 -3.58
CA ALA A 80 -13.28 -3.45 -3.56
C ALA A 80 -13.83 -4.86 -3.25
N LEU A 81 -14.73 -4.98 -2.28
CA LEU A 81 -15.38 -6.23 -1.91
C LEU A 81 -16.30 -6.75 -3.03
N ASP A 82 -17.04 -5.87 -3.71
CA ASP A 82 -17.89 -6.23 -4.85
C ASP A 82 -17.07 -6.85 -6.00
N LEU A 83 -15.87 -6.32 -6.28
CA LEU A 83 -14.97 -6.91 -7.29
C LEU A 83 -14.60 -8.36 -6.95
N ILE A 84 -14.38 -8.65 -5.66
CA ILE A 84 -14.05 -10.00 -5.20
C ILE A 84 -15.28 -10.90 -5.31
N SER A 85 -16.44 -10.46 -4.79
CA SER A 85 -17.71 -11.20 -4.86
C SER A 85 -18.10 -11.60 -6.27
N GLN A 86 -17.86 -10.72 -7.26
CA GLN A 86 -18.22 -10.99 -8.65
C GLN A 86 -17.23 -11.91 -9.38
N ALA A 87 -15.95 -11.89 -9.01
CA ALA A 87 -14.89 -12.58 -9.75
C ALA A 87 -14.42 -13.89 -9.09
N CYS A 88 -14.74 -14.09 -7.82
CA CYS A 88 -14.22 -15.19 -7.02
C CYS A 88 -15.31 -16.20 -6.63
N THR A 89 -14.91 -17.46 -6.59
CA THR A 89 -15.66 -18.56 -5.97
C THR A 89 -14.80 -19.16 -4.87
N ASP A 90 -15.39 -19.90 -3.92
CA ASP A 90 -14.62 -20.55 -2.85
C ASP A 90 -13.53 -21.48 -3.41
N ARG A 91 -13.83 -22.19 -4.50
CA ARG A 91 -12.83 -23.00 -5.20
C ARG A 91 -11.68 -22.15 -5.76
N ALA A 92 -11.98 -21.00 -6.36
CA ALA A 92 -10.96 -20.14 -6.94
C ALA A 92 -10.03 -19.59 -5.86
N VAL A 93 -10.57 -19.06 -4.76
CA VAL A 93 -9.75 -18.50 -3.65
C VAL A 93 -8.99 -19.58 -2.89
N ALA A 94 -9.54 -20.78 -2.74
CA ALA A 94 -8.80 -21.94 -2.21
C ALA A 94 -7.57 -22.28 -3.05
N GLN A 95 -7.67 -22.22 -4.39
CA GLN A 95 -6.53 -22.38 -5.29
C GLN A 95 -5.49 -21.25 -5.18
N LEU A 96 -5.87 -20.09 -4.62
CA LEU A 96 -4.96 -18.98 -4.35
C LEU A 96 -4.33 -19.04 -2.96
N GLY A 97 -4.76 -19.98 -2.10
CA GLY A 97 -4.25 -20.15 -0.73
C GLY A 97 -5.10 -19.51 0.37
N PHE A 98 -6.27 -18.96 0.02
CA PHE A 98 -7.25 -18.49 1.01
C PHE A 98 -8.15 -19.65 1.47
N VAL A 99 -8.70 -19.57 2.68
CA VAL A 99 -9.69 -20.51 3.23
C VAL A 99 -11.02 -20.40 2.49
N GLY A 100 -11.44 -19.21 2.09
CA GLY A 100 -12.72 -18.97 1.42
C GLY A 100 -12.91 -17.50 1.00
N VAL A 101 -14.01 -17.19 0.32
CA VAL A 101 -14.23 -15.84 -0.23
C VAL A 101 -14.32 -14.79 0.88
N ILE A 102 -14.97 -15.15 2.00
CA ILE A 102 -15.11 -14.27 3.18
C ILE A 102 -13.75 -13.89 3.77
N GLU A 103 -12.80 -14.83 3.81
CA GLU A 103 -11.45 -14.52 4.27
C GLU A 103 -10.72 -13.58 3.31
N ALA A 104 -10.76 -13.85 2.00
CA ALA A 104 -10.15 -12.97 1.01
C ALA A 104 -10.72 -11.54 1.09
N GLN A 105 -12.02 -11.40 1.35
CA GLN A 105 -12.67 -10.11 1.60
C GLN A 105 -12.17 -9.45 2.89
N ALA A 106 -12.06 -10.20 3.99
CA ALA A 106 -11.56 -9.69 5.27
C ALA A 106 -10.10 -9.21 5.16
N ASP A 107 -9.24 -9.96 4.47
CA ASP A 107 -7.85 -9.56 4.22
C ASP A 107 -7.76 -8.26 3.42
N ILE A 108 -8.62 -8.10 2.40
CA ILE A 108 -8.70 -6.85 1.65
C ILE A 108 -9.20 -5.71 2.53
N ALA A 109 -10.28 -5.89 3.31
CA ALA A 109 -10.78 -4.86 4.23
C ALA A 109 -9.70 -4.43 5.25
N ASN A 110 -9.00 -5.39 5.85
CA ASN A 110 -7.88 -5.15 6.76
C ASN A 110 -6.75 -4.37 6.08
N ASN A 111 -6.42 -4.71 4.84
CA ASN A 111 -5.43 -4.00 4.04
C ASN A 111 -5.89 -2.57 3.69
N CYS A 112 -7.18 -2.35 3.42
CA CYS A 112 -7.75 -1.02 3.20
C CYS A 112 -7.60 -0.16 4.46
N ALA A 113 -7.97 -0.68 5.63
CA ALA A 113 -7.86 0.01 6.92
C ALA A 113 -6.39 0.31 7.30
N ARG A 114 -5.49 -0.65 7.06
CA ARG A 114 -4.04 -0.46 7.29
C ARG A 114 -3.47 0.63 6.39
N GLY A 115 -3.72 0.55 5.09
CA GLY A 115 -3.25 1.55 4.14
C GLY A 115 -3.76 2.95 4.48
N ASP A 116 -5.02 3.06 4.91
CA ASP A 116 -5.58 4.32 5.40
C ASP A 116 -4.84 4.84 6.66
N ARG A 117 -4.53 3.98 7.64
CA ARG A 117 -3.74 4.38 8.81
C ARG A 117 -2.33 4.85 8.44
N ASP A 118 -1.63 4.08 7.62
CA ASP A 118 -0.24 4.34 7.23
C ASP A 118 -0.13 5.64 6.40
N LEU A 119 -1.07 5.85 5.48
CA LEU A 119 -1.15 7.10 4.73
C LEU A 119 -1.50 8.29 5.66
N SER A 120 -2.14 8.06 6.80
CA SER A 120 -2.54 9.14 7.72
C SER A 120 -1.32 9.68 8.42
N ALA A 121 -0.44 8.78 8.86
CA ALA A 121 0.87 9.14 9.38
C ALA A 121 1.71 9.91 8.34
N ILE A 122 1.64 9.52 7.06
CA ILE A 122 2.37 10.19 5.97
C ILE A 122 1.82 11.60 5.66
N PHE A 123 0.50 11.78 5.69
CA PHE A 123 -0.16 13.03 5.28
C PHE A 123 -0.59 13.95 6.45
N GLY A 124 -0.48 13.51 7.69
CA GLY A 124 -0.92 14.24 8.90
C GLY A 124 -0.08 15.47 9.27
N ILE A 125 0.67 16.04 8.32
CA ILE A 125 1.53 17.20 8.55
C ILE A 125 0.65 18.45 8.68
N SER A 126 0.70 19.10 9.85
CA SER A 126 -0.01 20.36 10.14
C SER A 126 0.39 21.48 9.18
N GLN A 127 -0.59 22.26 8.68
CA GLN A 127 -0.35 23.42 7.82
C GLN A 127 -0.14 24.68 8.68
N GLU A 128 1.08 24.90 9.16
CA GLU A 128 1.38 26.08 10.00
C GLU A 128 1.83 27.32 9.20
N SER A 129 2.21 27.19 7.91
CA SER A 129 2.52 28.35 7.05
C SER A 129 2.21 28.10 5.56
N THR A 130 2.05 29.16 4.75
CA THR A 130 1.73 29.07 3.30
C THR A 130 2.88 28.52 2.45
N ALA A 131 4.13 28.85 2.77
CA ALA A 131 5.32 28.28 2.11
C ALA A 131 5.46 26.78 2.45
N THR A 132 5.25 26.42 3.73
CA THR A 132 5.18 25.03 4.17
C THR A 132 4.06 24.28 3.45
N ALA A 133 2.88 24.90 3.27
CA ALA A 133 1.73 24.29 2.60
C ALA A 133 2.02 23.93 1.12
N THR A 134 2.77 24.78 0.40
CA THR A 134 3.17 24.50 -0.99
C THR A 134 4.10 23.30 -1.05
N CYS A 135 5.09 23.23 -0.15
CA CYS A 135 6.02 22.09 -0.14
C CYS A 135 5.38 20.80 0.34
N THR A 136 4.54 20.84 1.37
CA THR A 136 3.70 19.71 1.80
C THR A 136 2.85 19.18 0.66
N THR A 137 2.28 20.08 -0.15
CA THR A 137 1.51 19.72 -1.36
C THR A 137 2.36 18.98 -2.40
N HIS A 138 3.58 19.45 -2.67
CA HIS A 138 4.51 18.78 -3.59
C HIS A 138 4.93 17.40 -3.08
N ILE A 139 5.27 17.29 -1.79
CA ILE A 139 5.60 16.02 -1.13
C ILE A 139 4.43 15.05 -1.22
N ALA A 140 3.22 15.50 -0.87
CA ALA A 140 2.02 14.67 -0.90
C ALA A 140 1.70 14.18 -2.32
N SER A 141 1.85 15.06 -3.31
CA SER A 141 1.68 14.72 -4.72
C SER A 141 2.72 13.69 -5.19
N ALA A 142 3.97 13.83 -4.76
CA ALA A 142 5.04 12.87 -5.04
C ALA A 142 4.76 11.51 -4.39
N ALA A 143 4.32 11.49 -3.13
CA ALA A 143 3.91 10.28 -2.43
C ALA A 143 2.81 9.52 -3.19
N VAL A 144 1.71 10.19 -3.58
CA VAL A 144 0.64 9.53 -4.35
C VAL A 144 1.13 9.03 -5.71
N LYS A 145 2.00 9.78 -6.40
CA LYS A 145 2.60 9.36 -7.67
C LYS A 145 3.46 8.11 -7.48
N LEU A 146 4.30 8.08 -6.43
CA LEU A 146 5.15 6.92 -6.12
C LEU A 146 4.30 5.71 -5.78
N LEU A 147 3.28 5.84 -4.92
CA LEU A 147 2.37 4.76 -4.57
C LEU A 147 1.72 4.15 -5.80
N ARG A 148 1.21 4.98 -6.73
CA ARG A 148 0.61 4.53 -7.99
C ARG A 148 1.60 3.74 -8.84
N VAL A 149 2.82 4.24 -9.01
CA VAL A 149 3.86 3.57 -9.79
C VAL A 149 4.27 2.25 -9.14
N ALA A 150 4.47 2.24 -7.82
CA ALA A 150 4.91 1.08 -7.08
C ALA A 150 3.88 -0.04 -7.09
N VAL A 151 2.62 0.26 -6.73
CA VAL A 151 1.54 -0.73 -6.75
C VAL A 151 1.33 -1.29 -8.17
N LYS A 152 1.39 -0.44 -9.21
CA LYS A 152 1.29 -0.91 -10.60
C LYS A 152 2.42 -1.86 -10.99
N ASN A 153 3.67 -1.56 -10.61
CA ASN A 153 4.80 -2.44 -10.93
C ASN A 153 4.69 -3.78 -10.18
N TRP A 154 4.33 -3.76 -8.90
CA TRP A 154 4.10 -4.97 -8.12
C TRP A 154 2.98 -5.83 -8.72
N GLN A 155 1.81 -5.23 -8.98
CA GLN A 155 0.67 -5.92 -9.60
C GLN A 155 1.06 -6.56 -10.94
N ASN A 156 1.69 -5.80 -11.85
CA ASN A 156 2.09 -6.32 -13.15
C ASN A 156 3.07 -7.50 -13.05
N MET A 157 4.00 -7.44 -12.11
CA MET A 157 4.96 -8.51 -11.88
C MET A 157 4.26 -9.76 -11.34
N LEU A 158 3.46 -9.61 -10.29
CA LEU A 158 2.79 -10.72 -9.60
C LEU A 158 1.70 -11.33 -10.47
N ASP A 159 0.92 -10.55 -11.22
CA ASP A 159 -0.06 -11.07 -12.18
C ASP A 159 0.61 -11.87 -13.30
N ARG A 160 1.82 -11.47 -13.72
CA ARG A 160 2.60 -12.22 -14.71
C ARG A 160 3.06 -13.57 -14.16
N ILE A 161 3.52 -13.61 -12.91
CA ILE A 161 3.98 -14.84 -12.24
C ILE A 161 2.77 -15.73 -11.89
N ALA A 162 1.66 -15.15 -11.46
CA ALA A 162 0.40 -15.85 -11.25
C ALA A 162 -0.06 -16.56 -12.53
N TYR A 163 -0.05 -15.86 -13.66
CA TYR A 163 -0.54 -16.40 -14.93
C TYR A 163 0.42 -17.40 -15.62
N LYS A 164 1.74 -17.20 -15.49
CA LYS A 164 2.73 -18.02 -16.21
C LYS A 164 3.51 -18.89 -15.24
N ASN A 165 3.85 -20.10 -15.65
CA ASN A 165 4.85 -20.91 -14.93
C ASN A 165 6.25 -20.32 -15.16
N VAL A 166 6.61 -19.29 -14.40
CA VAL A 166 7.90 -18.58 -14.50
C VAL A 166 8.95 -19.38 -13.71
N PRO A 167 10.13 -19.70 -14.28
CA PRO A 167 11.17 -20.42 -13.54
C PRO A 167 11.75 -19.57 -12.38
N PRO A 168 12.24 -20.18 -11.29
CA PRO A 168 12.73 -19.47 -10.09
C PRO A 168 13.75 -18.36 -10.37
N SER A 169 14.76 -18.62 -11.22
CA SER A 169 15.78 -17.62 -11.60
C SER A 169 15.16 -16.37 -12.22
N ARG A 170 14.14 -16.57 -13.07
CA ARG A 170 13.42 -15.47 -13.71
C ARG A 170 12.49 -14.73 -12.75
N LYS A 171 11.93 -15.39 -11.73
CA LYS A 171 11.15 -14.72 -10.67
C LYS A 171 12.05 -13.77 -9.87
N ALA A 172 13.25 -14.20 -9.49
CA ALA A 172 14.22 -13.36 -8.80
C ALA A 172 14.61 -12.11 -9.64
N SER A 173 14.87 -12.29 -10.95
CA SER A 173 15.16 -11.16 -11.84
C SER A 173 13.98 -10.20 -12.00
N LEU A 174 12.74 -10.72 -12.05
CA LEU A 174 11.53 -9.90 -12.09
C LEU A 174 11.37 -9.07 -10.80
N LEU A 175 11.60 -9.68 -9.64
CA LEU A 175 11.57 -9.02 -8.33
C LEU A 175 12.61 -7.89 -8.25
N ALA A 176 13.86 -8.18 -8.59
CA ALA A 176 14.93 -7.19 -8.62
C ALA A 176 14.65 -6.05 -9.61
N SER A 177 14.14 -6.38 -10.81
CA SER A 177 13.76 -5.36 -11.81
C SER A 177 12.61 -4.49 -11.32
N THR A 178 11.62 -5.04 -10.62
CA THR A 178 10.50 -4.28 -10.05
C THR A 178 10.99 -3.30 -9.00
N ARG A 179 11.79 -3.76 -8.03
CA ARG A 179 12.42 -2.90 -7.00
C ARG A 179 13.27 -1.79 -7.63
N THR A 180 14.06 -2.11 -8.66
CA THR A 180 14.86 -1.12 -9.39
C THR A 180 14.00 -0.04 -10.04
N ARG A 181 12.87 -0.40 -10.67
CA ARG A 181 11.95 0.59 -11.27
C ARG A 181 11.31 1.50 -10.24
N ILE A 182 10.92 0.94 -9.09
CA ILE A 182 10.37 1.70 -7.97
C ILE A 182 11.43 2.65 -7.41
N GLY A 183 12.66 2.18 -7.20
CA GLY A 183 13.78 3.01 -6.75
C GLY A 183 14.09 4.17 -7.70
N LYS A 184 14.11 3.93 -9.02
CA LYS A 184 14.26 4.99 -10.02
C LYS A 184 13.11 6.01 -9.99
N ALA A 185 11.87 5.56 -9.80
CA ALA A 185 10.72 6.46 -9.67
C ALA A 185 10.80 7.29 -8.39
N LYS A 186 11.21 6.68 -7.26
CA LYS A 186 11.47 7.37 -5.99
C LYS A 186 12.49 8.48 -6.18
N GLU A 187 13.65 8.16 -6.74
CA GLU A 187 14.74 9.11 -6.94
C GLU A 187 14.33 10.28 -7.85
N LYS A 188 13.63 9.97 -8.95
CA LYS A 188 13.10 11.02 -9.84
C LYS A 188 12.13 11.96 -9.11
N LEU A 189 11.23 11.42 -8.29
CA LEU A 189 10.27 12.21 -7.53
C LEU A 189 10.95 13.02 -6.42
N ARG A 190 11.98 12.47 -5.78
CA ARG A 190 12.81 13.17 -4.79
C ARG A 190 13.43 14.42 -5.40
N LEU A 191 14.11 14.28 -6.53
CA LEU A 191 14.72 15.40 -7.26
C LEU A 191 13.68 16.47 -7.64
N LEU A 192 12.53 16.05 -8.18
CA LEU A 192 11.45 16.98 -8.55
C LEU A 192 10.94 17.81 -7.36
N VAL A 193 10.77 17.18 -6.19
CA VAL A 193 10.33 17.88 -4.98
C VAL A 193 11.44 18.81 -4.46
N SER A 194 12.69 18.35 -4.41
CA SER A 194 13.82 19.17 -3.97
C SER A 194 14.01 20.42 -4.84
N THR A 195 13.78 20.34 -6.15
CA THR A 195 13.83 21.50 -7.05
C THR A 195 12.65 22.45 -6.83
N ALA A 196 11.45 21.93 -6.55
CA ALA A 196 10.26 22.75 -6.29
C ALA A 196 10.27 23.42 -4.91
N CYS A 197 11.07 22.89 -3.97
CA CYS A 197 11.14 23.30 -2.58
C CYS A 197 12.57 23.63 -2.14
N PRO A 198 13.24 24.62 -2.75
CA PRO A 198 14.57 25.03 -2.34
C PRO A 198 14.50 25.71 -0.97
N GLY A 199 15.29 25.24 0.01
CA GLY A 199 15.52 25.97 1.26
C GLY A 199 14.43 25.89 2.33
N ALA A 200 13.32 25.15 2.13
CA ALA A 200 12.48 24.75 3.25
C ALA A 200 13.31 23.80 4.13
N PRO A 201 13.64 24.14 5.39
CA PRO A 201 14.35 23.21 6.24
C PRO A 201 13.35 22.10 6.56
N ILE A 202 13.39 21.02 5.79
CA ILE A 202 12.66 19.79 6.09
C ILE A 202 13.03 19.34 7.53
N ALA A 203 14.25 19.67 7.97
CA ALA A 203 14.74 19.45 9.34
C ALA A 203 14.08 20.33 10.43
N SER A 204 13.40 21.44 10.10
CA SER A 204 12.73 22.29 11.09
C SER A 204 11.25 21.98 11.25
N LEU A 205 10.69 21.08 10.43
CA LEU A 205 9.35 20.56 10.63
C LEU A 205 9.44 19.36 11.59
N PRO A 206 8.50 19.20 12.54
CA PRO A 206 8.36 17.96 13.32
C PRO A 206 7.85 16.78 12.46
N ALA A 207 8.14 16.79 11.16
CA ALA A 207 7.63 15.88 10.16
C ALA A 207 8.74 14.98 9.62
N PRO A 208 8.41 13.76 9.13
CA PRO A 208 9.37 12.91 8.46
C PRO A 208 9.99 13.60 7.25
N SER A 209 11.26 13.33 7.01
CA SER A 209 11.98 13.80 5.84
C SER A 209 11.33 13.30 4.54
N LEU A 210 11.57 14.00 3.43
CA LEU A 210 11.10 13.56 2.11
C LEU A 210 11.52 12.11 1.79
N GLU A 211 12.74 11.73 2.16
CA GLU A 211 13.25 10.37 1.91
C GLU A 211 12.52 9.32 2.75
N GLU A 212 12.21 9.62 4.02
CA GLU A 212 11.43 8.76 4.90
C GLU A 212 9.99 8.61 4.40
N VAL A 213 9.36 9.70 3.96
CA VAL A 213 8.01 9.67 3.35
C VAL A 213 8.01 8.78 2.11
N LEU A 214 8.91 9.00 1.16
CA LEU A 214 8.93 8.23 -0.08
C LEU A 214 9.31 6.76 0.16
N THR A 215 10.18 6.48 1.12
CA THR A 215 10.51 5.10 1.52
C THR A 215 9.32 4.41 2.18
N SER A 216 8.61 5.09 3.08
CA SER A 216 7.41 4.56 3.72
C SER A 216 6.30 4.25 2.70
N VAL A 217 6.14 5.12 1.69
CA VAL A 217 5.20 4.90 0.57
C VAL A 217 5.59 3.67 -0.27
N ALA A 218 6.88 3.49 -0.55
CA ALA A 218 7.36 2.34 -1.30
C ALA A 218 7.14 1.02 -0.53
N LEU A 219 7.40 1.03 0.78
CA LEU A 219 7.12 -0.10 1.68
C LEU A 219 5.62 -0.39 1.76
N LEU A 220 4.79 0.64 1.90
CA LEU A 220 3.33 0.49 1.88
C LEU A 220 2.85 -0.18 0.57
N ALA A 221 3.41 0.21 -0.57
CA ALA A 221 3.08 -0.43 -1.86
C ALA A 221 3.46 -1.91 -1.92
N GLU A 222 4.59 -2.30 -1.33
CA GLU A 222 5.02 -3.70 -1.18
C GLU A 222 4.08 -4.46 -0.24
N CYS A 223 3.65 -3.81 0.84
CA CYS A 223 2.64 -4.28 1.78
C CYS A 223 1.31 -4.64 1.11
N ILE A 224 0.78 -3.71 0.30
CA ILE A 224 -0.48 -3.88 -0.44
C ILE A 224 -0.39 -5.07 -1.39
N ALA A 225 0.76 -5.25 -2.05
CA ALA A 225 1.01 -6.42 -2.87
C ALA A 225 1.08 -7.70 -2.02
N GLY A 226 1.78 -7.67 -0.88
CA GLY A 226 1.86 -8.82 0.02
C GLY A 226 0.52 -9.26 0.61
N ALA A 227 -0.47 -8.37 0.74
CA ALA A 227 -1.82 -8.72 1.17
C ALA A 227 -2.66 -9.36 0.03
N ALA A 228 -2.46 -8.92 -1.21
CA ALA A 228 -3.25 -9.39 -2.35
C ALA A 228 -2.75 -10.72 -2.96
N TYR A 229 -1.49 -11.07 -2.73
CA TYR A 229 -0.84 -12.24 -3.31
C TYR A 229 -0.23 -13.10 -2.18
N VAL A 230 -0.78 -14.31 -2.00
CA VAL A 230 -0.41 -15.27 -0.92
C VAL A 230 0.97 -15.89 -1.21
N GLN A 231 2.01 -15.09 -1.01
CA GLN A 231 3.42 -15.45 -1.20
C GLN A 231 4.33 -14.74 -0.17
N ASP A 232 5.60 -15.13 -0.11
CA ASP A 232 6.57 -14.67 0.89
C ASP A 232 7.71 -13.76 0.37
N ALA A 233 7.72 -13.31 -0.88
CA ALA A 233 8.76 -12.39 -1.36
C ALA A 233 8.50 -10.92 -0.99
N VAL A 234 7.24 -10.57 -0.76
CA VAL A 234 6.84 -9.24 -0.30
C VAL A 234 6.05 -9.35 1.00
N HIS A 235 6.57 -8.71 2.05
CA HIS A 235 6.02 -8.74 3.39
C HIS A 235 5.62 -7.35 3.85
N CYS A 236 4.56 -7.31 4.65
CA CYS A 236 4.27 -6.16 5.47
C CYS A 236 5.13 -6.18 6.72
N THR A 237 6.29 -5.52 6.67
CA THR A 237 6.91 -5.06 7.91
C THR A 237 6.07 -3.88 8.41
N PRO A 238 5.61 -3.86 9.67
CA PRO A 238 4.99 -2.66 10.23
C PRO A 238 5.88 -1.46 9.97
N LEU A 239 5.32 -0.35 9.50
CA LEU A 239 6.07 0.90 9.46
C LEU A 239 6.53 1.20 10.90
N PRO A 240 7.74 1.74 11.09
CA PRO A 240 8.16 2.18 12.41
C PRO A 240 7.11 3.16 12.93
N THR A 241 6.38 2.78 13.97
CA THR A 241 5.53 3.72 14.67
C THR A 241 6.46 4.72 15.33
N THR A 242 6.57 5.92 14.76
CA THR A 242 7.12 7.05 15.50
C THR A 242 6.28 7.17 16.75
N ALA A 243 6.87 6.85 17.91
CA ALA A 243 6.20 7.04 19.18
C ALA A 243 5.69 8.50 19.21
N PRO A 244 4.44 8.75 19.64
CA PRO A 244 3.99 10.11 19.81
C PRO A 244 5.03 10.84 20.65
N ALA A 245 5.55 11.96 20.14
CA ALA A 245 6.47 12.79 20.89
C ALA A 245 5.81 13.05 22.25
N SER A 246 6.45 12.59 23.34
CA SER A 246 5.93 12.83 24.67
C SER A 246 5.82 14.35 24.84
N PRO A 247 4.66 14.85 25.29
CA PRO A 247 4.41 16.28 25.41
C PRO A 247 5.37 16.97 26.38
#